data_AF-A0A2S9GBF1-F1
#
_entry.id   AF-A0A2S9GBF1-F1
#
_cell.length_a   1.000
_cell.length_b   1.000
_cell.length_c   1.000
_cell.angle_alpha   90.00
_cell.angle_beta   90.00
_cell.angle_gamma   90.00
#
_symmetry.space_group_name_H-M   'P 1'
#
loop_
_entity.id
_entity.type
_entity.pdbx_description
1 polymer ?
#
loop_
_entity_poly.entity_id
_entity_poly.type
_entity_poly.pdbx_seq_one_letter_code
_entity_poly.pdbx_strand_id
1 'polypeptide(L)' 'MWPATFGLACCAIEMMATAGPRFDISRFGMERFPATPRQADLMIVAGRVSQKMAPVLRQIYDQMAEPKWVLAMGV' A
#
# COMPACT_ATOMS: atom_id res chain seq x y z
N MET A 1 -4.69 -11.55 -0.05
CA MET A 1 -3.54 -10.72 0.40
C MET A 1 -4.10 -9.34 0.72
N TRP A 2 -3.80 -8.76 1.88
CA TRP A 2 -4.40 -7.49 2.27
C TRP A 2 -3.42 -6.31 2.11
N PRO A 3 -3.60 -5.47 1.07
CA PRO A 3 -2.74 -4.31 0.84
C PRO A 3 -3.04 -3.14 1.79
N ALA A 4 -2.04 -2.69 2.54
CA ALA A 4 -1.99 -1.36 3.13
C ALA A 4 -1.48 -0.36 2.08
N THR A 5 -2.25 0.69 1.84
CA THR A 5 -1.99 1.66 0.78
C THR A 5 -1.37 2.93 1.34
N PHE A 6 -0.16 3.26 0.86
CA PHE A 6 0.50 4.53 1.16
C PHE A 6 0.47 5.42 -0.07
N GLY A 7 -0.64 6.15 -0.22
CA GLY A 7 -0.79 7.16 -1.27
C GLY A 7 -0.02 8.42 -0.93
N LEU A 8 1.21 8.55 -1.45
CA LEU A 8 2.09 9.69 -1.19
C LEU A 8 2.04 10.75 -2.30
N ALA A 9 1.70 10.36 -3.53
CA ALA A 9 1.65 11.25 -4.70
C ALA A 9 0.65 10.74 -5.77
N CYS A 10 0.88 11.08 -7.04
CA CYS A 10 0.02 10.72 -8.18
C CYS A 10 -0.26 9.22 -8.31
N CYS A 11 0.69 8.36 -7.94
CA CYS A 11 0.49 6.91 -7.98
C CYS A 11 -0.64 6.42 -7.08
N ALA A 12 -1.05 7.18 -6.06
CA ALA A 12 -2.23 6.86 -5.27
C ALA A 12 -3.51 6.78 -6.13
N ILE A 13 -3.65 7.66 -7.13
CA ILE A 13 -4.82 7.73 -8.00
C ILE A 13 -4.84 6.52 -8.94
N GLU A 14 -3.69 6.13 -9.46
CA GLU A 14 -3.53 4.92 -10.27
C GLU A 14 -3.87 3.66 -9.47
N MET A 15 -3.52 3.64 -8.18
CA MET A 15 -3.93 2.56 -7.27
C MET A 15 -5.44 2.52 -7.07
N MET A 16 -6.09 3.67 -6.87
CA MET A 16 -7.55 3.76 -6.77
C MET A 16 -8.24 3.31 -8.05
N ALA A 17 -7.69 3.67 -9.22
CA ALA A 17 -8.19 3.21 -10.50
C ALA A 17 -8.08 1.68 -10.66
N THR A 18 -7.01 1.09 -10.11
CA THR A 18 -6.79 -0.36 -10.06
C THR A 18 -7.83 -1.05 -9.16
N ALA A 19 -8.23 -0.40 -8.07
CA ALA A 19 -9.36 -0.84 -7.22
C ALA A 19 -10.74 -0.60 -7.86
N GLY A 20 -10.82 0.17 -8.95
CA GLY A 20 -12.06 0.44 -9.67
C GLY A 20 -12.55 -0.77 -10.47
N PRO A 21 -13.81 -0.74 -10.95
CA PRO A 21 -14.49 -1.91 -11.57
C PRO A 21 -13.84 -2.41 -12.86
N ARG A 22 -13.01 -1.59 -13.52
CA ARG A 22 -12.33 -1.96 -14.76
C ARG A 22 -11.22 -3.00 -14.54
N PHE A 23 -10.45 -2.85 -13.46
CA PHE A 23 -9.31 -3.70 -13.14
C PHE A 23 -9.57 -4.60 -11.95
N ASP A 24 -10.38 -4.12 -11.00
CA ASP A 24 -11.01 -4.87 -9.92
C ASP A 24 -10.08 -5.88 -9.24
N ILE A 25 -9.17 -5.36 -8.40
CA ILE A 25 -8.24 -6.21 -7.65
C ILE A 25 -8.93 -7.17 -6.67
N SER A 26 -10.23 -7.00 -6.39
CA SER A 26 -10.98 -7.93 -5.54
C SER A 26 -10.98 -9.35 -6.12
N ARG A 27 -10.88 -9.48 -7.45
CA ARG A 27 -10.81 -10.77 -8.16
C ARG A 27 -9.58 -11.59 -7.79
N PHE A 28 -8.53 -10.94 -7.31
CA PHE A 28 -7.30 -11.59 -6.87
C PHE A 28 -7.23 -11.77 -5.34
N GLY A 29 -8.35 -11.58 -4.62
CA GLY A 29 -8.39 -11.68 -3.17
C GLY A 29 -7.66 -10.53 -2.46
N MET A 30 -7.64 -9.35 -3.10
CA MET A 30 -7.07 -8.10 -2.58
C MET A 30 -8.14 -7.03 -2.34
N GLU A 31 -9.37 -7.44 -2.01
CA GLU A 31 -10.52 -6.54 -1.83
C GLU A 31 -10.41 -5.66 -0.58
N ARG A 32 -9.66 -6.12 0.43
CA ARG A 32 -9.58 -5.47 1.73
C ARG A 32 -8.37 -4.55 1.80
N PHE A 33 -8.65 -3.26 1.90
CA PHE A 33 -7.68 -2.21 2.21
C PHE A 33 -7.75 -1.82 3.70
N PRO A 34 -7.05 -2.53 4.59
CA PRO A 34 -7.07 -2.21 6.01
C PRO A 34 -6.41 -0.84 6.26
N ALA A 35 -7.09 0.02 7.02
CA ALA A 35 -6.53 1.29 7.48
C ALA A 35 -5.39 1.11 8.49
N THR A 36 -5.33 -0.06 9.15
CA THR A 36 -4.30 -0.37 10.14
C THR A 36 -3.25 -1.32 9.55
N PRO A 37 -1.94 -1.01 9.65
CA PRO A 37 -0.88 -1.84 9.07
C PRO A 37 -0.71 -3.20 9.76
N ARG A 38 -1.24 -3.36 10.99
CA ARG A 38 -1.18 -4.63 11.74
C ARG A 38 -2.01 -5.75 11.14
N GLN A 39 -3.00 -5.40 10.32
CA GLN A 39 -3.87 -6.35 9.62
C GLN A 39 -3.51 -6.46 8.13
N ALA A 40 -2.37 -5.90 7.72
CA ALA A 40 -1.94 -5.90 6.32
C ALA A 40 -0.73 -6.79 6.14
N ASP A 41 -0.70 -7.51 5.02
CA ASP A 41 0.41 -8.38 4.66
C ASP A 41 1.30 -7.74 3.57
N LEU A 42 0.75 -6.79 2.81
CA LEU A 42 1.46 -6.08 1.74
C LEU A 42 1.42 -4.57 1.98
N MET A 43 2.57 -3.92 1.95
CA MET A 43 2.68 -2.46 1.95
C MET A 43 2.93 -1.94 0.54
N ILE A 44 2.01 -1.14 0.01
CA ILE A 44 2.19 -0.49 -1.31
C ILE A 44 2.63 0.95 -1.10
N VAL A 45 3.86 1.26 -1.47
CA VAL A 45 4.43 2.62 -1.43
C VAL A 45 4.16 3.28 -2.78
N ALA A 46 3.09 4.08 -2.86
CA ALA A 46 2.66 4.69 -4.10
C ALA A 46 3.04 6.17 -4.19
N GLY A 47 4.15 6.41 -4.87
CA GLY A 47 4.69 7.74 -5.15
C GLY A 47 5.99 8.04 -4.42
N ARG A 48 6.47 9.26 -4.59
CA ARG A 48 7.76 9.71 -4.04
C ARG A 48 7.77 9.68 -2.50
N VAL A 49 8.86 9.16 -1.94
CA VAL A 49 9.15 9.26 -0.50
C VAL A 49 10.02 10.50 -0.25
N SER A 50 9.53 11.43 0.56
CA SER A 50 10.36 12.56 1.02
C SER A 50 11.24 12.15 2.21
N GLN A 51 12.36 12.83 2.42
CA GLN A 51 13.24 12.55 3.57
C GLN A 51 12.53 12.69 4.91
N LYS A 52 11.54 13.59 4.99
CA LYS A 52 10.70 13.74 6.19
C LYS A 52 9.75 12.56 6.40
N MET A 53 9.31 11.91 5.32
CA MET A 53 8.37 10.77 5.36
C MET A 53 9.07 9.42 5.57
N ALA A 54 10.36 9.32 5.22
CA ALA A 54 11.15 8.11 5.39
C ALA A 54 11.06 7.46 6.79
N PRO A 55 11.22 8.18 7.93
CA PRO A 55 11.12 7.56 9.25
C PRO A 55 9.70 7.06 9.58
N VAL A 56 8.66 7.76 9.11
CA VAL A 56 7.26 7.35 9.32
C VAL A 56 6.96 6.06 8.58
N LEU A 57 7.39 5.97 7.33
CA LEU A 57 7.19 4.78 6.51
C LEU A 57 7.89 3.55 7.12
N ARG A 58 9.09 3.76 7.66
CA ARG A 58 9.82 2.70 8.38
C ARG A 58 9.06 2.21 9.62
N GLN A 59 8.56 3.14 10.44
CA GLN A 59 7.80 2.80 11.64
C GLN A 59 6.56 1.96 11.33
N ILE A 60 5.85 2.28 10.25
CA ILE A 60 4.67 1.55 9.83
C ILE A 60 5.05 0.15 9.35
N TYR A 61 6.10 0.03 8.55
CA TYR A 61 6.61 -1.28 8.13
C TYR A 61 7.03 -2.15 9.32
N ASP A 62 7.60 -1.56 10.36
CA ASP A 62 7.96 -2.27 11.59
C ASP A 62 6.73 -2.73 12.40
N GLN A 63 5.58 -2.06 12.26
CA GLN A 63 4.32 -2.45 12.92
C GLN A 63 3.55 -3.57 12.19
N MET A 64 3.94 -3.94 10.97
CA MET A 64 3.31 -5.04 10.23
C MET A 64 3.76 -6.40 10.76
N ALA A 65 2.81 -7.34 10.85
CA ALA A 65 3.07 -8.72 11.24
C ALA A 65 3.76 -9.51 10.13
N GLU A 66 4.52 -10.55 10.47
CA GLU A 66 5.09 -11.47 9.49
C GLU A 66 4.07 -12.56 9.10
N PRO A 67 3.97 -12.95 7.81
CA PRO A 67 4.78 -12.53 6.67
C PRO A 67 4.36 -11.16 6.09
N LYS A 68 5.34 -10.29 5.81
CA LYS A 68 5.12 -8.95 5.23
C LYS A 68 5.89 -8.74 3.93
N TRP A 69 5.27 -8.03 2.99
CA TRP A 69 5.83 -7.70 1.68
C TRP A 69 5.74 -6.20 1.40
N VAL A 70 6.60 -5.71 0.51
CA VAL A 70 6.61 -4.31 0.07
C VAL A 70 6.60 -4.26 -1.45
N LEU A 71 5.70 -3.44 -2.01
CA LEU A 71 5.66 -3.12 -3.44
C LEU A 71 5.92 -1.62 -3.60
N ALA A 72 7.01 -1.28 -4.30
CA ALA A 72 7.32 0.09 -4.68
C ALA A 72 6.57 0.43 -5.98
N MET A 73 5.75 1.47 -5.96
CA MET A 73 4.91 1.86 -7.08
C MET A 73 5.14 3.33 -7.45
N GLY A 74 5.49 3.56 -8.72
CA GLY A 74 5.84 4.87 -9.24
C GLY A 74 7.34 5.02 -9.49
N VAL A 75 7.71 6.14 -10.11
CA VAL A 75 9.08 6.55 -10.41
C VAL A 75 9.43 7.86 -9.72
#